data_AF-A0A3B8Z3J5-F1
#
_entry.id   AF-A0A3B8Z3J5-F1
#
_cell.length_a   1.000
_cell.length_b   1.000
_cell.length_c   1.000
_cell.angle_alpha   90.00
_cell.angle_beta   90.00
_cell.angle_gamma   90.00
#
_symmetry.space_group_name_H-M   'P 1'
#
loop_
_entity.id
_entity.type
_entity.pdbx_description
1 polymer ?
#
loop_
_entity_poly.entity_id
_entity_poly.type
_entity_poly.pdbx_seq_one_letter_code
_entity_poly.pdbx_strand_id
1 'polypeptide(L)'
;MDHTQLLHTLQNAIPTAIWYLIPFFLVAAVIKSPWFKGKAGETVVNLAAKLFLDKSCYHLIKNVTLPTEDGTAQIDHVIVSRYGVFVVETKNMKGWIFGNAKQRQWTQKIFKHSQKFQNPLHQNYKNVKTLQSLLDLDDEQVFSVVVFVGDSTFKTAMPENVTHCGGYVCYIKAQTEQRLSDVEVQKVIEAIESGRLAATFRNHRKHVAHVKEIVAKKRSEPRCPKCRGEMVKRTVKRGENIGKDFCGCKAFPKCRGIVGASLLQQRSSQMITARSGR
;
A
#
# COMPACT_ATOMS: atom_id res chain seq x y z
N MET A 1 -52.37 -36.70 -37.17
CA MET A 1 -51.52 -37.03 -36.02
C MET A 1 -51.81 -36.01 -34.95
N ASP A 2 -52.18 -36.47 -33.76
CA ASP A 2 -52.70 -35.63 -32.69
C ASP A 2 -51.58 -34.75 -32.09
N HIS A 3 -51.78 -33.44 -32.07
CA HIS A 3 -50.80 -32.48 -31.53
C HIS A 3 -50.51 -32.73 -30.05
N THR A 4 -51.47 -33.27 -29.31
CA THR A 4 -51.29 -33.64 -27.90
C THR A 4 -50.37 -34.85 -27.73
N GLN A 5 -50.43 -35.83 -28.64
CA GLN A 5 -49.51 -36.96 -28.63
C GLN A 5 -48.07 -36.52 -28.91
N LEU A 6 -47.84 -35.65 -29.91
CA LEU A 6 -46.51 -35.11 -30.21
C LEU A 6 -45.90 -34.34 -29.03
N LEU A 7 -46.70 -33.55 -28.30
CA LEU A 7 -46.25 -32.82 -27.12
C LEU A 7 -45.87 -33.76 -25.97
N HIS A 8 -46.64 -34.84 -25.74
CA HIS A 8 -46.32 -35.84 -24.72
C HIS A 8 -45.04 -36.63 -25.04
N THR A 9 -44.79 -36.98 -26.31
CA THR A 9 -43.54 -37.66 -26.70
C THR A 9 -42.34 -36.74 -26.58
N LEU A 10 -42.48 -35.45 -26.89
CA LEU A 10 -41.41 -34.46 -26.76
C LEU A 10 -41.09 -34.13 -25.29
N GLN A 11 -42.10 -34.10 -24.40
CA GLN A 11 -41.91 -33.84 -22.98
C GLN A 11 -41.21 -35.00 -22.24
N ASN A 12 -41.41 -36.24 -22.71
CA ASN A 12 -40.70 -37.43 -22.20
C ASN A 12 -39.35 -37.68 -22.89
N ALA A 13 -39.01 -36.93 -23.95
CA ALA A 13 -37.75 -37.06 -24.69
C ALA A 13 -36.59 -36.27 -24.07
N ILE A 14 -36.83 -35.45 -23.04
CA ILE A 14 -35.77 -34.79 -22.26
C ILE A 14 -35.40 -35.77 -21.15
N PRO A 15 -34.23 -36.44 -21.22
CA PRO A 15 -33.82 -37.37 -20.18
C PRO A 15 -33.78 -36.64 -18.84
N THR A 16 -34.38 -37.21 -17.80
CA THR A 16 -34.30 -36.67 -16.41
C THR A 16 -32.86 -36.42 -15.96
N ALA A 17 -31.89 -37.10 -16.59
CA ALA A 17 -30.46 -36.87 -16.50
C ALA A 17 -30.01 -35.41 -16.78
N ILE A 18 -30.68 -34.67 -17.66
CA ILE A 18 -30.34 -33.28 -18.02
C ILE A 18 -30.52 -32.34 -16.81
N TRP A 19 -31.48 -32.62 -15.93
CA TRP A 19 -31.67 -31.84 -14.71
C TRP A 19 -30.50 -31.95 -13.73
N TYR A 20 -29.70 -33.02 -13.77
CA TYR A 20 -28.45 -33.14 -13.00
C TYR A 20 -27.28 -32.37 -13.62
N LEU A 21 -27.36 -32.01 -14.91
CA LEU A 21 -26.36 -31.15 -15.55
C LEU A 21 -26.48 -29.71 -15.07
N ILE A 22 -27.69 -29.25 -14.71
CA ILE A 22 -27.91 -27.88 -14.22
C ILE A 22 -27.11 -27.58 -12.92
N PRO A 23 -27.23 -28.35 -11.82
CA PRO A 23 -26.41 -28.15 -10.63
C PRO A 23 -24.93 -28.39 -10.92
N PHE A 24 -24.58 -29.34 -11.80
CA PHE A 24 -23.19 -29.54 -12.22
C PHE A 24 -22.60 -28.31 -12.92
N PHE A 25 -23.32 -27.70 -13.87
CA PHE A 25 -22.90 -26.48 -14.56
C PHE A 25 -22.88 -25.27 -13.62
N LEU A 26 -23.83 -25.16 -12.69
CA LEU A 26 -23.83 -24.13 -11.65
C LEU A 26 -22.60 -24.27 -10.74
N VAL A 27 -22.29 -25.47 -10.26
CA VAL A 27 -21.09 -25.76 -9.46
C VAL A 27 -19.82 -25.48 -10.27
N ALA A 28 -19.76 -25.92 -11.53
CA ALA A 28 -18.63 -25.66 -12.41
C ALA A 28 -18.44 -24.17 -12.71
N ALA A 29 -19.53 -23.41 -12.86
CA ALA A 29 -19.50 -21.96 -13.04
C ALA A 29 -18.99 -21.25 -11.78
N VAL A 30 -19.45 -21.68 -10.59
CA VAL A 30 -18.95 -21.17 -9.30
C VAL A 30 -17.45 -21.46 -9.14
N ILE A 31 -17.00 -22.69 -9.42
CA ILE A 31 -15.57 -23.08 -9.33
C ILE A 31 -14.70 -22.27 -10.33
N LYS A 32 -15.23 -21.97 -11.51
CA LYS A 32 -14.50 -21.18 -12.53
C LYS A 32 -14.52 -19.67 -12.25
N SER A 33 -15.37 -19.20 -11.33
CA SER A 33 -15.52 -17.79 -11.02
C SER A 33 -14.21 -17.16 -10.51
N PRO A 34 -13.92 -15.89 -10.86
CA PRO A 34 -12.75 -15.17 -10.34
C PRO A 34 -12.73 -15.09 -8.81
N TRP A 35 -13.90 -14.96 -8.19
CA TRP A 35 -14.08 -14.92 -6.74
C TRP A 35 -13.60 -16.22 -6.06
N PHE A 36 -14.04 -17.38 -6.57
CA PHE A 36 -13.61 -18.68 -6.03
C PHE A 36 -12.11 -18.90 -6.20
N LYS A 37 -11.53 -18.46 -7.33
CA LYS A 37 -10.07 -18.52 -7.54
C LYS A 37 -9.32 -17.66 -6.52
N GLY A 38 -9.78 -16.45 -6.24
CA GLY A 38 -9.19 -15.61 -5.17
C GLY A 38 -9.18 -16.34 -3.83
N LYS A 39 -10.35 -16.85 -3.41
CA LYS A 39 -10.50 -17.55 -2.12
C LYS A 39 -9.71 -18.85 -2.01
N ALA A 40 -9.61 -19.61 -3.10
CA ALA A 40 -8.80 -20.82 -3.14
C ALA A 40 -7.32 -20.50 -2.92
N GLY A 41 -6.82 -19.43 -3.54
CA GLY A 41 -5.44 -18.97 -3.36
C GLY A 41 -5.13 -18.58 -1.91
N GLU A 42 -6.01 -17.76 -1.31
CA GLU A 42 -5.91 -17.38 0.10
C GLU A 42 -5.94 -18.61 1.05
N THR A 43 -6.77 -19.60 0.73
CA THR A 43 -6.90 -20.81 1.56
C THR A 43 -5.61 -21.61 1.57
N VAL A 44 -4.92 -21.72 0.43
CA VAL A 44 -3.61 -22.40 0.32
C VAL A 44 -2.55 -21.70 1.17
N VAL A 45 -2.45 -20.37 1.10
CA VAL A 45 -1.50 -19.59 1.91
C VAL A 45 -1.82 -19.75 3.40
N ASN A 46 -3.08 -19.62 3.80
CA ASN A 46 -3.48 -19.81 5.17
C ASN A 46 -3.19 -21.24 5.69
N LEU A 47 -3.44 -22.27 4.89
CA LEU A 47 -3.15 -23.64 5.28
C LEU A 47 -1.64 -23.87 5.45
N ALA A 48 -0.84 -23.41 4.49
CA ALA A 48 0.61 -23.51 4.56
C ALA A 48 1.16 -22.78 5.80
N ALA A 49 0.68 -21.57 6.08
CA ALA A 49 1.08 -20.83 7.29
C ALA A 49 0.72 -21.62 8.56
N LYS A 50 -0.50 -22.15 8.65
CA LYS A 50 -0.94 -22.93 9.83
C LYS A 50 -0.17 -24.23 10.04
N LEU A 51 0.29 -24.87 8.96
CA LEU A 51 1.00 -26.13 9.03
C LEU A 51 2.50 -25.95 9.32
N PHE A 52 3.10 -24.88 8.79
CA PHE A 52 4.55 -24.74 8.79
C PHE A 52 5.08 -23.59 9.63
N LEU A 53 4.27 -22.61 10.03
CA LEU A 53 4.67 -21.55 10.95
C LEU A 53 4.13 -21.87 12.34
N ASP A 54 5.04 -21.87 13.32
CA ASP A 54 4.68 -22.09 14.72
C ASP A 54 3.79 -20.95 15.23
N LYS A 55 2.60 -21.30 15.74
CA LYS A 55 1.60 -20.32 16.20
C LYS A 55 2.04 -19.57 17.45
N SER A 56 2.94 -20.10 18.28
CA SER A 56 3.50 -19.32 19.39
C SER A 56 4.46 -18.23 18.93
N CYS A 57 5.07 -18.38 17.75
CA CYS A 57 6.04 -17.43 17.22
C CYS A 57 5.49 -16.52 16.11
N TYR A 58 4.50 -17.02 15.36
CA TYR A 58 3.95 -16.38 14.16
C TYR A 58 2.43 -16.29 14.24
N HIS A 59 1.92 -15.06 14.21
CA HIS A 59 0.51 -14.75 14.33
C HIS A 59 -0.04 -14.35 12.97
N LEU A 60 -0.88 -15.20 12.38
CA LEU A 60 -1.50 -14.95 11.07
C LEU A 60 -2.82 -14.19 11.24
N ILE A 61 -2.87 -12.96 10.73
CA ILE A 61 -4.06 -12.11 10.67
C ILE A 61 -4.50 -11.99 9.21
N LYS A 62 -5.80 -12.06 8.94
CA LYS A 62 -6.35 -12.16 7.57
C LYS A 62 -7.27 -10.98 7.26
N ASN A 63 -7.38 -10.65 5.97
CA ASN A 63 -8.30 -9.65 5.45
C ASN A 63 -8.19 -8.31 6.19
N VAL A 64 -6.95 -7.86 6.39
CA VAL A 64 -6.69 -6.62 7.11
C VAL A 64 -7.10 -5.47 6.20
N THR A 65 -8.05 -4.66 6.65
CA THR A 65 -8.49 -3.48 5.92
C THR A 65 -7.75 -2.26 6.43
N LEU A 66 -6.89 -1.71 5.57
CA LEU A 66 -6.15 -0.49 5.86
C LEU A 66 -6.89 0.72 5.30
N PRO A 67 -7.05 1.80 6.08
CA PRO A 67 -7.50 3.07 5.54
C PRO A 67 -6.41 3.68 4.64
N THR A 68 -6.81 4.22 3.49
CA THR A 68 -5.93 4.94 2.55
C THR A 68 -6.51 6.31 2.21
N GLU A 69 -5.77 7.15 1.47
CA GLU A 69 -6.26 8.50 1.10
C GLU A 69 -7.51 8.44 0.22
N ASP A 70 -7.58 7.45 -0.68
CA ASP A 70 -8.65 7.27 -1.67
C ASP A 70 -9.72 6.27 -1.23
N GLY A 71 -9.68 5.76 0.00
CA GLY A 71 -10.65 4.80 0.53
C GLY A 71 -10.02 3.79 1.48
N THR A 72 -10.06 2.52 1.11
CA THR A 72 -9.44 1.44 1.87
C THR A 72 -8.66 0.51 0.94
N ALA A 73 -7.57 -0.05 1.46
CA ALA A 73 -6.84 -1.14 0.83
C ALA A 73 -7.03 -2.40 1.66
N GLN A 74 -7.17 -3.54 1.00
CA GLN A 74 -7.21 -4.83 1.67
C GLN A 74 -5.86 -5.52 1.55
N ILE A 75 -5.39 -6.06 2.66
CA ILE A 75 -4.24 -6.95 2.73
C ILE A 75 -4.77 -8.35 3.01
N ASP A 76 -4.44 -9.29 2.13
CA ASP A 76 -4.90 -10.67 2.25
C ASP A 76 -4.45 -11.29 3.58
N HIS A 77 -3.14 -11.20 3.86
CA HIS A 77 -2.53 -11.81 5.04
C HIS A 77 -1.41 -10.93 5.61
N VAL A 78 -1.43 -10.76 6.93
CA VAL A 78 -0.33 -10.18 7.71
C VAL A 78 0.13 -11.25 8.70
N ILE A 79 1.44 -11.52 8.73
CA ILE A 79 2.03 -12.44 9.72
C ILE A 79 2.90 -11.61 10.65
N VAL A 80 2.58 -11.63 11.94
CA VAL A 80 3.31 -10.88 12.97
C VAL A 80 4.16 -11.84 13.79
N SER A 81 5.45 -11.52 13.91
CA SER A 81 6.41 -12.29 14.71
C SER A 81 7.44 -11.34 15.32
N ARG A 82 8.20 -11.82 16.32
CA ARG A 82 9.35 -11.08 16.87
C ARG A 82 10.44 -10.78 15.83
N TYR A 83 10.47 -11.54 14.73
CA TYR A 83 11.40 -11.32 13.61
C TYR A 83 10.94 -10.22 12.64
N GLY A 84 9.68 -9.80 12.72
CA GLY A 84 9.10 -8.76 11.90
C GLY A 84 7.63 -8.97 11.55
N VAL A 85 7.09 -8.01 10.81
CA VAL A 85 5.73 -8.01 10.27
C VAL A 85 5.80 -8.30 8.77
N PHE A 86 5.26 -9.43 8.34
CA PHE A 86 5.26 -9.86 6.95
C PHE A 86 3.92 -9.54 6.31
N VAL A 87 3.93 -8.63 5.35
CA VAL A 87 2.75 -8.27 4.55
C VAL A 87 2.74 -9.15 3.31
N VAL A 88 1.81 -10.09 3.25
CA VAL A 88 1.78 -11.14 2.23
C VAL A 88 0.66 -10.88 1.22
N GLU A 89 1.07 -10.60 -0.01
CA GLU A 89 0.20 -10.41 -1.18
C GLU A 89 0.05 -11.73 -1.95
N THR A 90 -1.18 -12.21 -2.15
CA THR A 90 -1.44 -13.49 -2.82
C THR A 90 -1.91 -13.29 -4.25
N LYS A 91 -1.24 -13.94 -5.21
CA LYS A 91 -1.67 -13.97 -6.62
C LYS A 91 -1.99 -15.39 -7.06
N ASN A 92 -3.27 -15.67 -7.29
CA ASN A 92 -3.68 -16.94 -7.90
C ASN A 92 -3.63 -16.85 -9.43
N MET A 93 -2.54 -17.33 -10.03
CA MET A 93 -2.28 -17.18 -11.46
C MET A 93 -1.72 -18.47 -12.07
N LYS A 94 -1.98 -18.65 -13.37
CA LYS A 94 -1.45 -19.77 -14.18
C LYS A 94 -0.59 -19.27 -15.33
N GLY A 95 0.20 -20.17 -15.91
CA GLY A 95 0.99 -19.89 -17.11
C GLY A 95 2.29 -19.14 -16.81
N TRP A 96 2.87 -18.54 -17.83
CA TRP A 96 4.18 -17.90 -17.72
C TRP A 96 4.07 -16.47 -17.23
N ILE A 97 4.88 -16.11 -16.26
CA ILE A 97 4.93 -14.77 -15.68
C ILE A 97 6.26 -14.12 -16.06
N PHE A 98 6.17 -12.93 -16.67
CA PHE A 98 7.29 -12.11 -17.10
C PHE A 98 7.25 -10.78 -16.38
N GLY A 99 8.34 -10.40 -15.73
CA GLY A 99 8.43 -9.15 -14.99
C GLY A 99 9.73 -8.98 -14.23
N ASN A 100 9.99 -7.79 -13.73
CA ASN A 100 11.04 -7.55 -12.76
C ASN A 100 10.59 -6.55 -11.68
N ALA A 101 11.35 -6.44 -10.60
CA ALA A 101 11.00 -5.62 -9.44
C ALA A 101 10.76 -4.13 -9.76
N LYS A 102 11.44 -3.58 -10.76
CA LYS A 102 11.39 -2.15 -11.10
C LYS A 102 10.25 -1.79 -12.07
N GLN A 103 9.76 -2.76 -12.85
CA GLN A 103 8.69 -2.53 -13.82
C GLN A 103 7.35 -2.22 -13.15
N ARG A 104 6.59 -1.28 -13.69
CA ARG A 104 5.26 -0.92 -13.18
C ARG A 104 4.21 -2.02 -13.43
N GLN A 105 4.35 -2.75 -14.53
CA GLN A 105 3.44 -3.82 -14.91
C GLN A 105 4.23 -5.06 -15.33
N TRP A 106 3.66 -6.21 -15.01
CA TRP A 106 4.14 -7.53 -15.41
C TRP A 106 3.21 -8.10 -16.48
N THR A 107 3.65 -9.18 -17.13
CA THR A 107 2.92 -9.84 -18.20
C THR A 107 2.70 -11.30 -17.86
N GLN A 108 1.44 -11.74 -17.93
CA GLN A 108 1.05 -13.13 -17.88
C GLN A 108 0.83 -13.64 -19.31
N LYS A 109 1.36 -14.82 -19.61
CA LYS A 109 1.13 -15.52 -20.89
C LYS A 109 0.54 -16.90 -20.64
N ILE A 110 -0.64 -17.13 -21.20
CA ILE A 110 -1.32 -18.43 -21.20
C ILE A 110 -1.53 -18.81 -22.67
N PHE A 111 -0.80 -19.82 -23.12
CA PHE A 111 -0.77 -20.23 -24.53
C PHE A 111 -0.48 -19.05 -25.47
N LYS A 112 -1.44 -18.69 -26.33
CA LYS A 112 -1.35 -17.58 -27.30
C LYS A 112 -1.83 -16.24 -26.74
N HIS A 113 -2.40 -16.21 -25.53
CA HIS A 113 -2.94 -15.00 -24.93
C HIS A 113 -1.92 -14.38 -23.95
N SER A 114 -1.79 -13.06 -24.03
CA SER A 114 -0.90 -12.26 -23.19
C SER A 114 -1.71 -11.15 -22.53
N GLN A 115 -1.59 -11.00 -21.21
CA GLN A 115 -2.26 -9.97 -20.45
C GLN A 115 -1.28 -9.27 -19.52
N LYS A 116 -1.33 -7.94 -19.50
CA LYS A 116 -0.55 -7.13 -18.56
C LYS A 116 -1.34 -6.96 -17.26
N PHE A 117 -0.64 -6.99 -16.14
CA PHE A 117 -1.19 -6.71 -14.83
C PHE A 117 -0.21 -5.85 -14.04
N GLN A 118 -0.71 -5.13 -13.04
CA GLN A 118 0.17 -4.31 -12.20
C GLN A 118 1.14 -5.19 -11.41
N ASN A 119 2.37 -4.72 -11.27
CA ASN A 119 3.41 -5.41 -10.51
C ASN A 119 2.95 -5.61 -9.04
N PRO A 120 2.84 -6.87 -8.55
CA PRO A 120 2.42 -7.16 -7.17
C PRO A 120 3.33 -6.54 -6.11
N LEU A 121 4.63 -6.41 -6.38
CA LEU A 121 5.56 -5.76 -5.46
C LEU A 121 5.20 -4.29 -5.24
N HIS A 122 4.76 -3.59 -6.28
CA HIS A 122 4.37 -2.18 -6.18
C HIS A 122 3.01 -2.02 -5.50
N GLN A 123 2.10 -2.98 -5.66
CA GLN A 123 0.85 -3.04 -4.90
C GLN A 123 1.16 -3.22 -3.42
N ASN A 124 1.95 -4.23 -3.10
CA ASN A 124 2.26 -4.57 -1.72
C ASN A 124 3.13 -3.52 -1.03
N TYR A 125 3.98 -2.79 -1.78
CA TYR A 125 4.74 -1.67 -1.23
C TYR A 125 3.84 -0.58 -0.62
N LYS A 126 2.70 -0.28 -1.26
CA LYS A 126 1.72 0.67 -0.71
C LYS A 126 1.16 0.14 0.62
N ASN A 127 0.77 -1.13 0.65
CA ASN A 127 0.24 -1.79 1.84
C ASN A 127 1.26 -1.77 2.99
N VAL A 128 2.51 -2.10 2.71
CA VAL A 128 3.63 -2.03 3.68
C VAL A 128 3.78 -0.62 4.23
N LYS A 129 3.88 0.40 3.36
CA LYS A 129 4.07 1.78 3.80
C LYS A 129 2.89 2.31 4.61
N THR A 130 1.66 1.94 4.24
CA THR A 130 0.47 2.29 5.02
C THR A 130 0.50 1.60 6.39
N LEU A 131 0.82 0.31 6.45
CA LEU A 131 0.91 -0.43 7.71
C LEU A 131 1.99 0.13 8.63
N GLN A 132 3.19 0.40 8.09
CA GLN A 132 4.31 1.02 8.80
C GLN A 132 3.90 2.35 9.42
N SER A 133 3.28 3.23 8.63
CA SER A 133 2.85 4.54 9.11
C SER A 133 1.75 4.47 10.16
N LEU A 134 0.91 3.43 10.15
CA LEU A 134 -0.19 3.27 11.09
C LEU A 134 0.22 2.63 12.40
N LEU A 135 1.26 1.80 12.36
CA LEU A 135 1.77 1.08 13.51
C LEU A 135 3.07 1.68 14.07
N ASP A 136 3.58 2.74 13.43
CA ASP A 136 4.85 3.39 13.77
C ASP A 136 6.01 2.38 13.74
N LEU A 137 6.10 1.62 12.66
CA LEU A 137 7.12 0.59 12.44
C LEU A 137 8.18 1.06 11.44
N ASP A 138 9.42 0.64 11.68
CA ASP A 138 10.57 0.94 10.84
C ASP A 138 10.63 0.10 9.55
N ASP A 139 11.49 0.53 8.62
CA ASP A 139 11.72 -0.15 7.34
C ASP A 139 12.35 -1.53 7.47
N GLU A 140 13.06 -1.77 8.57
CA GLU A 140 13.68 -3.07 8.86
C GLU A 140 12.68 -4.03 9.50
N GLN A 141 11.59 -3.53 10.11
CA GLN A 141 10.62 -4.33 10.84
C GLN A 141 9.51 -4.90 9.95
N VAL A 142 9.30 -4.37 8.75
CA VAL A 142 8.18 -4.76 7.87
C VAL A 142 8.67 -5.32 6.54
N PHE A 143 8.28 -6.54 6.23
CA PHE A 143 8.72 -7.28 5.06
C PHE A 143 7.59 -7.43 4.04
N SER A 144 7.84 -7.04 2.79
CA SER A 144 6.94 -7.28 1.66
C SER A 144 7.16 -8.69 1.13
N VAL A 145 6.11 -9.50 1.07
CA VAL A 145 6.16 -10.86 0.54
C VAL A 145 5.07 -11.03 -0.52
N VAL A 146 5.42 -11.56 -1.70
CA VAL A 146 4.47 -11.86 -2.76
C VAL A 146 4.47 -13.36 -3.01
N VAL A 147 3.28 -13.96 -3.02
CA VAL A 147 3.11 -15.40 -3.18
C VAL A 147 2.26 -15.68 -4.40
N PHE A 148 2.85 -16.35 -5.38
CA PHE A 148 2.13 -16.89 -6.52
C PHE A 148 1.64 -18.30 -6.18
N VAL A 149 0.33 -18.46 -6.14
CA VAL A 149 -0.36 -19.73 -5.98
C VAL A 149 -0.99 -20.15 -7.31
N GLY A 150 -1.03 -21.46 -7.58
CA GLY A 150 -1.47 -22.02 -8.86
C GLY A 150 -0.33 -22.35 -9.82
N ASP A 151 -0.70 -22.86 -11.01
CA ASP A 151 0.23 -23.44 -11.99
C ASP A 151 0.93 -22.36 -12.83
N SER A 152 1.61 -21.43 -12.17
CA SER A 152 2.42 -20.41 -12.83
C SER A 152 3.92 -20.72 -12.77
N THR A 153 4.67 -20.15 -13.70
CA THR A 153 6.14 -20.28 -13.75
C THR A 153 6.74 -18.94 -14.10
N PHE A 154 7.66 -18.44 -13.27
CA PHE A 154 8.46 -17.26 -13.59
C PHE A 154 9.40 -17.56 -14.75
N LYS A 155 9.39 -16.69 -15.77
CA LYS A 155 10.28 -16.75 -16.94
C LYS A 155 11.38 -15.69 -16.89
N THR A 156 11.43 -14.93 -15.81
CA THR A 156 12.43 -13.91 -15.51
C THR A 156 12.89 -14.08 -14.06
N ALA A 157 14.10 -13.59 -13.75
CA ALA A 157 14.61 -13.63 -12.39
C ALA A 157 13.69 -12.86 -11.44
N MET A 158 13.32 -13.50 -10.32
CA MET A 158 12.50 -12.91 -9.28
C MET A 158 13.34 -12.61 -8.05
N PRO A 159 13.06 -11.52 -7.31
CA PRO A 159 13.67 -11.29 -6.02
C PRO A 159 13.19 -12.35 -5.01
N GLU A 160 13.97 -12.58 -3.96
CA GLU A 160 13.74 -13.65 -2.98
C GLU A 160 12.37 -13.57 -2.28
N ASN A 161 11.83 -12.35 -2.15
CA ASN A 161 10.54 -12.10 -1.53
C ASN A 161 9.34 -12.33 -2.48
N VAL A 162 9.58 -12.74 -3.73
CA VAL A 162 8.55 -13.20 -4.67
C VAL A 162 8.70 -14.70 -4.84
N THR A 163 7.72 -15.44 -4.34
CA THR A 163 7.83 -16.90 -4.19
C THR A 163 6.67 -17.62 -4.84
N HIS A 164 6.84 -18.92 -5.06
CA HIS A 164 5.78 -19.84 -5.45
C HIS A 164 5.34 -20.70 -4.27
N CYS A 165 4.03 -20.94 -4.16
CA CYS A 165 3.42 -21.88 -3.21
C CYS A 165 3.98 -21.72 -1.78
N GLY A 166 4.65 -22.73 -1.22
CA GLY A 166 5.20 -22.70 0.14
C GLY A 166 6.52 -21.92 0.31
N GLY A 167 7.12 -21.41 -0.77
CA GLY A 167 8.42 -20.73 -0.71
C GLY A 167 8.43 -19.51 0.22
N TYR A 168 7.29 -18.83 0.39
CA TYR A 168 7.18 -17.72 1.33
C TYR A 168 7.39 -18.12 2.79
N VAL A 169 7.04 -19.36 3.17
CA VAL A 169 7.31 -19.89 4.51
C VAL A 169 8.81 -19.98 4.73
N CYS A 170 9.55 -20.47 3.74
CA CYS A 170 11.00 -20.53 3.79
C CYS A 170 11.61 -19.13 3.91
N TYR A 171 11.11 -18.17 3.12
CA TYR A 171 11.54 -16.77 3.20
C TYR A 171 11.29 -16.16 4.59
N ILE A 172 10.11 -16.39 5.18
CA ILE A 172 9.76 -15.91 6.52
C ILE A 172 10.66 -16.55 7.58
N LYS A 173 10.88 -17.87 7.52
CA LYS A 173 11.74 -18.59 8.46
C LYS A 173 13.21 -18.23 8.34
N ALA A 174 13.66 -17.77 7.18
CA ALA A 174 15.02 -17.28 7.00
C ALA A 174 15.29 -15.98 7.78
N GLN A 175 14.23 -15.23 8.15
CA GLN A 175 14.37 -14.08 9.03
C GLN A 175 14.50 -14.55 10.48
N THR A 176 15.69 -14.40 11.04
CA THR A 176 16.05 -14.89 12.39
C THR A 176 16.44 -13.77 13.37
N GLU A 177 16.76 -12.59 12.85
CA GLU A 177 17.07 -11.43 13.68
C GLU A 177 15.81 -10.88 14.33
N GLN A 178 15.86 -10.75 15.66
CA GLN A 178 14.77 -10.22 16.46
C GLN A 178 14.71 -8.69 16.29
N ARG A 179 13.57 -8.21 15.81
CA ARG A 179 13.31 -6.78 15.50
C ARG A 179 12.16 -6.18 16.30
N LEU A 180 11.38 -7.03 16.96
CA LEU A 180 10.27 -6.66 17.80
C LEU A 180 10.36 -7.43 19.12
N SER A 181 10.12 -6.72 20.23
CA SER A 181 9.85 -7.30 21.53
C SER A 181 8.46 -7.94 21.58
N ASP A 182 8.23 -8.84 22.53
CA ASP A 182 6.91 -9.49 22.68
C ASP A 182 5.79 -8.48 22.97
N VAL A 183 6.12 -7.38 23.66
CA VAL A 183 5.18 -6.27 23.92
C VAL A 183 4.83 -5.56 22.62
N GLU A 184 5.79 -5.33 21.73
CA GLU A 184 5.53 -4.70 20.43
C GLU A 184 4.75 -5.64 19.51
N VAL A 185 5.06 -6.93 19.50
CA VAL A 185 4.29 -7.95 18.77
C VAL A 185 2.83 -7.90 19.19
N GLN A 186 2.55 -7.93 20.50
CA GLN A 186 1.19 -7.89 21.02
C GLN A 186 0.48 -6.58 20.66
N LYS A 187 1.17 -5.42 20.77
CA LYS A 187 0.61 -4.12 20.36
C LYS A 187 0.24 -4.10 18.87
N VAL A 188 1.09 -4.66 18.00
CA VAL A 188 0.84 -4.75 16.56
C VAL A 188 -0.39 -5.62 16.29
N ILE A 189 -0.47 -6.81 16.89
CA ILE A 189 -1.61 -7.72 16.73
C ILE A 189 -2.90 -7.02 17.14
N GLU A 190 -2.93 -6.45 18.35
CA GLU A 190 -4.11 -5.75 18.84
C GLU A 190 -4.49 -4.55 17.99
N ALA A 191 -3.52 -3.77 17.52
CA ALA A 191 -3.80 -2.61 16.68
C ALA A 191 -4.44 -3.02 15.35
N ILE A 192 -3.98 -4.12 14.75
CA ILE A 192 -4.54 -4.67 13.51
C ILE A 192 -5.95 -5.23 13.74
N GLU A 193 -6.14 -6.05 14.77
CA GLU A 193 -7.41 -6.75 15.02
C GLU A 193 -8.51 -5.85 15.56
N SER A 194 -8.18 -4.87 16.41
CA SER A 194 -9.17 -3.97 17.02
C SER A 194 -9.77 -2.92 16.08
N GLY A 195 -9.31 -2.85 14.82
CA GLY A 195 -9.75 -1.84 13.85
C GLY A 195 -9.31 -0.41 14.19
N ARG A 196 -8.46 -0.23 15.22
CA ARG A 196 -7.92 1.08 15.65
C ARG A 196 -7.11 1.78 14.55
N LEU A 197 -6.62 1.02 13.56
CA LEU A 197 -5.95 1.54 12.37
C LEU A 197 -6.71 2.69 11.69
N ALA A 198 -8.05 2.63 11.64
CA ALA A 198 -8.87 3.70 11.08
C ALA A 198 -8.77 5.02 11.86
N ALA A 199 -8.74 4.95 13.20
CA ALA A 199 -8.57 6.13 14.04
C ALA A 199 -7.15 6.69 13.96
N THR A 200 -6.13 5.81 13.99
CA THR A 200 -4.72 6.21 13.85
C THR A 200 -4.47 6.88 12.50
N PHE A 201 -5.07 6.37 11.41
CA PHE A 201 -4.96 7.00 10.09
C PHE A 201 -5.50 8.42 10.05
N ARG A 202 -6.68 8.66 10.65
CA ARG A 202 -7.27 10.00 10.69
C ARG A 202 -6.36 10.97 11.46
N ASN A 203 -5.79 10.52 12.58
CA ASN A 203 -4.86 11.33 13.37
C ASN A 203 -3.55 11.59 12.60
N HIS A 204 -2.99 10.57 11.95
CA HIS A 204 -1.81 10.70 11.10
C HIS A 204 -2.05 11.68 9.95
N ARG A 205 -3.18 11.58 9.23
CA ARG A 205 -3.55 12.51 8.15
C ARG A 205 -3.63 13.96 8.64
N LYS A 206 -4.24 14.19 9.81
CA LYS A 206 -4.29 15.52 10.44
C LYS A 206 -2.88 16.02 10.78
N HIS A 207 -2.04 15.17 11.34
CA HIS A 207 -0.66 15.52 11.67
C HIS A 207 0.14 15.88 10.41
N VAL A 208 0.11 15.06 9.36
CA VAL A 208 0.81 15.32 8.10
C VAL A 208 0.31 16.60 7.43
N ALA A 209 -1.02 16.84 7.42
CA ALA A 209 -1.59 18.08 6.90
C ALA A 209 -1.06 19.30 7.67
N HIS A 210 -1.05 19.23 9.00
CA HIS A 210 -0.52 20.27 9.86
C HIS A 210 0.99 20.51 9.65
N VAL A 211 1.79 19.45 9.55
CA VAL A 211 3.24 19.57 9.26
C VAL A 211 3.46 20.19 7.89
N LYS A 212 2.72 19.78 6.85
CA LYS A 212 2.80 20.38 5.50
C LYS A 212 2.46 21.88 5.54
N GLU A 213 1.46 22.28 6.31
CA GLU A 213 1.10 23.68 6.53
C GLU A 213 2.23 24.47 7.20
N ILE A 214 2.81 23.94 8.29
CA ILE A 214 3.96 24.56 8.97
C ILE A 214 5.15 24.71 8.00
N VAL A 215 5.46 23.68 7.21
CA VAL A 215 6.57 23.72 6.24
C VAL A 215 6.29 24.74 5.15
N ALA A 216 5.05 24.82 4.62
CA ALA A 216 4.67 25.82 3.64
C ALA A 216 4.81 27.24 4.20
N LYS A 217 4.37 27.47 5.44
CA LYS A 217 4.53 28.76 6.14
C LYS A 217 6.01 29.11 6.32
N LYS A 218 6.84 28.18 6.81
CA LYS A 218 8.30 28.38 6.97
C LYS A 218 9.03 28.62 5.64
N ARG A 219 8.53 28.09 4.51
CA ARG A 219 9.08 28.36 3.17
C ARG A 219 8.71 29.75 2.66
N SER A 220 7.56 30.28 3.07
CA SER A 220 7.12 31.64 2.72
C SER A 220 7.85 32.74 3.51
N GLU A 221 8.44 32.39 4.67
CA GLU A 221 9.21 33.32 5.46
C GLU A 221 10.57 33.64 4.80
N PRO A 222 10.95 34.92 4.71
CA PRO A 222 12.19 35.30 4.05
C PRO A 222 13.42 34.78 4.81
N ARG A 223 14.33 34.18 4.04
CA ARG A 223 15.62 33.67 4.54
C ARG A 223 16.75 34.63 4.18
N CYS A 224 17.71 34.76 5.09
CA CYS A 224 18.84 35.64 4.90
C CYS A 224 19.63 35.25 3.63
N PRO A 225 19.90 36.16 2.68
CA PRO A 225 20.63 35.85 1.46
C PRO A 225 22.11 35.47 1.72
N LYS A 226 22.67 35.85 2.88
CA LYS A 226 24.08 35.58 3.22
C LYS A 226 24.29 34.27 3.96
N CYS A 227 23.45 33.94 4.95
CA CYS A 227 23.64 32.77 5.80
C CYS A 227 22.46 31.80 5.81
N ARG A 228 21.39 32.07 5.05
CA ARG A 228 20.11 31.32 5.06
C ARG A 228 19.42 31.22 6.44
N GLY A 229 19.90 31.98 7.42
CA GLY A 229 19.30 32.11 8.73
C GLY A 229 17.95 32.84 8.72
N GLU A 230 17.26 32.76 9.85
CA GLU A 230 15.99 33.44 10.11
C GLU A 230 16.15 34.96 9.98
N MET A 231 15.13 35.63 9.40
CA MET A 231 15.09 37.08 9.26
C MET A 231 14.05 37.68 10.21
N VAL A 232 14.34 38.86 10.74
CA VAL A 232 13.48 39.60 11.68
C VAL A 232 13.18 40.96 11.08
N LYS A 233 11.91 41.38 11.17
CA LYS A 233 11.48 42.72 10.74
C LYS A 233 12.05 43.76 11.70
N ARG A 234 12.67 44.82 11.17
CA ARG A 234 13.30 45.91 11.91
C ARG A 234 12.92 47.23 11.27
N THR A 235 12.79 48.27 12.08
CA THR A 235 12.48 49.62 11.60
C THR A 235 13.73 50.49 11.67
N VAL A 236 13.97 51.27 10.61
CA VAL A 236 15.11 52.19 10.55
C VAL A 236 14.90 53.33 11.54
N LYS A 237 15.86 53.52 12.45
CA LYS A 237 15.80 54.55 13.50
C LYS A 237 16.58 55.84 13.19
N ARG A 238 17.40 55.87 12.12
CA ARG A 238 18.29 57.00 11.78
C ARG A 238 18.48 57.13 10.26
N GLY A 239 18.63 58.35 9.74
CA GLY A 239 18.88 58.65 8.31
C GLY A 239 17.64 59.02 7.48
N GLU A 240 17.80 59.21 6.17
CA GLU A 240 16.70 59.63 5.24
C GLU A 240 15.53 58.64 5.15
N ASN A 241 15.73 57.39 5.58
CA ASN A 241 14.74 56.32 5.53
C ASN A 241 14.14 55.99 6.91
N ILE A 242 14.18 56.92 7.87
CA ILE A 242 13.58 56.76 9.21
C ILE A 242 12.11 56.30 9.08
N GLY A 243 11.74 55.31 9.90
CA GLY A 243 10.38 54.75 9.94
C GLY A 243 10.09 53.67 8.90
N LYS A 244 10.97 53.44 7.91
CA LYS A 244 10.81 52.31 6.98
C LYS A 244 11.21 51.00 7.61
N ASP A 245 10.46 49.95 7.27
CA ASP A 245 10.75 48.58 7.71
C ASP A 245 11.69 47.85 6.75
N PHE A 246 12.53 46.98 7.28
CA PHE A 246 13.38 46.05 6.54
C PHE A 246 13.51 44.72 7.28
N CYS A 247 13.83 43.65 6.55
CA CYS A 247 14.16 42.37 7.16
C CYS A 247 15.68 42.27 7.35
N GLY A 248 16.13 42.16 8.60
CA GLY A 248 17.53 41.92 8.95
C GLY A 248 17.75 40.51 9.47
N CYS A 249 18.92 39.92 9.24
CA CYS A 249 19.25 38.61 9.80
C CYS A 249 19.19 38.60 11.34
N LYS A 250 18.61 37.55 11.93
CA LYS A 250 18.57 37.35 13.39
C LYS A 250 19.96 37.27 14.02
N ALA A 251 20.94 36.72 13.29
CA ALA A 251 22.33 36.58 13.74
C ALA A 251 23.15 37.88 13.68
N PHE A 252 22.53 39.05 13.49
CA PHE A 252 23.21 40.33 13.63
C PHE A 252 23.78 40.47 15.06
N PRO A 253 25.05 40.89 15.25
CA PRO A 253 25.94 41.53 14.27
C PRO A 253 26.81 40.57 13.44
N LYS A 254 26.85 39.27 13.76
CA LYS A 254 27.68 38.25 13.08
C LYS A 254 27.29 38.06 11.61
N CYS A 255 26.01 38.24 11.27
CA CYS A 255 25.55 38.29 9.89
C CYS A 255 24.78 39.59 9.61
N ARG A 256 25.24 40.35 8.61
CA ARG A 256 24.64 41.63 8.19
C ARG A 256 23.80 41.52 6.90
N GLY A 257 23.15 40.37 6.69
CA GLY A 257 22.25 40.21 5.54
C GLY A 257 20.94 40.98 5.75
N ILE A 258 20.51 41.71 4.71
CA ILE A 258 19.33 42.58 4.71
C ILE A 258 18.51 42.29 3.45
N VAL A 259 17.18 42.35 3.56
CA VAL A 259 16.24 42.34 2.44
C VAL A 259 15.28 43.52 2.62
N GLY A 260 15.17 44.37 1.60
CA GLY A 260 14.25 45.52 1.61
C GLY A 260 12.79 45.08 1.55
N ALA A 261 11.89 45.81 2.22
CA ALA A 261 10.47 45.46 2.31
C ALA A 261 9.77 45.32 0.95
N SER A 262 10.19 46.08 -0.08
CA SER A 262 9.61 46.04 -1.44
C SER A 262 9.85 44.73 -2.20
N LEU A 263 10.96 44.03 -1.92
CA LEU A 263 11.31 42.74 -2.55
C LEU A 263 10.54 41.55 -1.97
N LEU A 264 9.89 41.72 -0.80
CA LEU A 264 9.11 40.68 -0.13
C LEU A 264 7.66 40.61 -0.63
N GLN A 265 7.09 41.75 -1.03
CA GLN A 265 5.73 41.79 -1.59
C GLN A 265 5.66 41.19 -3.01
N GLN A 266 6.71 41.34 -3.83
CA GLN A 266 6.72 40.79 -5.20
C GLN A 266 6.78 39.25 -5.25
N ARG A 267 7.41 38.59 -4.27
CA ARG A 267 7.50 37.11 -4.21
C ARG A 267 6.23 36.45 -3.68
N SER A 268 5.46 37.14 -2.84
CA SER A 268 4.19 36.64 -2.30
C SER A 268 3.08 36.64 -3.36
N SER A 269 3.04 37.65 -4.24
CA SER A 269 2.02 37.73 -5.30
C SER A 269 2.22 36.73 -6.44
N GLN A 270 3.46 36.34 -6.76
CA GLN A 270 3.75 35.33 -7.80
C GLN A 270 3.41 33.89 -7.37
N MET A 271 3.32 33.60 -6.06
CA MET A 271 2.87 32.28 -5.58
C MET A 271 1.35 32.14 -5.54
N ILE A 272 0.60 33.24 -5.42
CA ILE A 272 -0.88 33.22 -5.39
C ILE A 272 -1.44 32.98 -6.80
N THR A 273 -0.82 33.55 -7.84
CA THR A 273 -1.26 33.37 -9.24
C THR A 273 -0.96 31.98 -9.82
N ALA A 274 -0.08 31.18 -9.21
CA ALA A 274 0.18 29.80 -9.62
C ALA A 274 -0.84 28.78 -9.07
N ARG A 275 -1.73 29.20 -8.14
CA ARG A 275 -2.76 28.35 -7.52
C ARG A 275 -4.16 28.52 -8.13
N SER A 276 -4.41 29.59 -8.89
CA SER A 276 -5.71 29.86 -9.53
C SER A 276 -5.80 29.41 -10.99
N GLY A 277 -4.76 28.75 -11.51
CA GLY A 277 -4.67 28.31 -12.90
C GLY A 277 -4.66 26.79 -13.09
N ARG A 278 -5.27 26.02 -12.18
CA ARG A 278 -5.43 24.57 -12.31
C ARG A 278 -6.80 24.13 -11.83
#